data_AF-A0A345E3N3-F1
#
_entry.id   AF-A0A345E3N3-F1
#
_cell.length_a   1.000
_cell.length_b   1.000
_cell.length_c   1.000
_cell.angle_alpha   90.00
_cell.angle_beta   90.00
_cell.angle_gamma   90.00
#
_symmetry.space_group_name_H-M   'P 1'
#
loop_
_entity.id
_entity.type
_entity.pdbx_description
1 polymer ?
#
loop_
_entity_poly.entity_id
_entity_poly.type
_entity_poly.pdbx_seq_one_letter_code
_entity_poly.pdbx_strand_id
1 'polypeptide(L)' 'MVAVANALRLLGSALGALGGALVFVEFFQMPNYVEYNPEFQDYRIDTNRADVREHTWIGRVGGLCLSLGFALLFVATFLG' A
#
# COMPACT_ATOMS: atom_id res chain seq x y z
N MET A 1 -32.77 -4.59 -0.59
CA MET A 1 -31.54 -4.95 0.15
C MET A 1 -30.44 -5.46 -0.80
N VAL A 2 -30.75 -6.36 -1.73
CA VAL A 2 -29.80 -6.89 -2.75
C VAL A 2 -29.01 -5.82 -3.51
N ALA A 3 -29.66 -4.75 -4.00
CA ALA A 3 -28.96 -3.69 -4.72
C ALA A 3 -27.91 -2.96 -3.86
N VAL A 4 -28.23 -2.72 -2.58
CA VAL A 4 -27.31 -2.09 -1.62
C VAL A 4 -26.16 -3.05 -1.29
N ALA A 5 -26.45 -4.33 -1.06
CA ALA A 5 -25.43 -5.35 -0.83
C ALA A 5 -24.46 -5.46 -2.01
N ASN A 6 -24.96 -5.44 -3.25
CA ASN A 6 -24.12 -5.47 -4.44
C ASN A 6 -23.26 -4.21 -4.62
N ALA A 7 -23.82 -3.03 -4.33
CA ALA A 7 -23.04 -1.79 -4.35
C ALA A 7 -21.90 -1.82 -3.31
N LEU A 8 -22.18 -2.28 -2.09
CA LEU A 8 -21.18 -2.43 -1.04
C LEU A 8 -20.12 -3.47 -1.39
N ARG A 9 -20.49 -4.60 -2.01
CA ARG A 9 -19.55 -5.61 -2.52
C ARG A 9 -18.62 -5.04 -3.57
N LEU A 10 -19.16 -4.27 -4.51
CA LEU A 10 -18.38 -3.64 -5.58
C LEU A 10 -17.40 -2.61 -5.02
N LEU A 11 -17.89 -1.69 -4.17
CA LEU A 11 -17.05 -0.68 -3.52
C LEU A 11 -16.00 -1.31 -2.61
N GLY A 12 -16.38 -2.31 -1.83
CA GLY A 12 -15.49 -3.03 -0.93
C GLY A 12 -14.37 -3.74 -1.68
N SER A 13 -14.70 -4.41 -2.79
CA SER A 13 -13.73 -5.08 -3.66
C SER A 13 -12.79 -4.08 -4.35
N ALA A 14 -13.32 -2.95 -4.84
CA ALA A 14 -12.52 -1.91 -5.47
C ALA A 14 -11.53 -1.26 -4.48
N LEU A 15 -12.01 -0.91 -3.28
CA LEU A 15 -11.17 -0.34 -2.22
C LEU A 15 -10.13 -1.35 -1.71
N GLY A 16 -10.51 -2.62 -1.59
CA GLY A 16 -9.59 -3.71 -1.23
C GLY A 16 -8.48 -3.89 -2.26
N ALA A 17 -8.81 -3.88 -3.55
CA ALA A 17 -7.85 -4.01 -4.64
C ALA A 17 -6.89 -2.81 -4.71
N LEU A 18 -7.42 -1.58 -4.65
CA LEU A 18 -6.62 -0.36 -4.64
C LEU A 18 -5.73 -0.28 -3.38
N GLY A 19 -6.30 -0.57 -2.21
CA GLY A 19 -5.55 -0.60 -0.96
C GLY A 19 -4.42 -1.62 -0.99
N GLY A 20 -4.69 -2.80 -1.55
CA GLY A 20 -3.71 -3.88 -1.68
C GLY A 20 -2.57 -3.49 -2.62
N ALA A 21 -2.88 -2.84 -3.74
CA ALA A 21 -1.87 -2.34 -4.67
C ALA A 21 -0.98 -1.26 -4.02
N LEU A 22 -1.54 -0.35 -3.24
CA LEU A 22 -0.77 0.68 -2.53
C LEU A 22 0.13 0.08 -1.44
N VAL A 23 -0.39 -0.87 -0.66
CA VAL A 23 0.42 -1.63 0.31
C VAL A 23 1.51 -2.42 -0.40
N PHE A 24 1.22 -3.03 -1.53
CA PHE A 24 2.23 -3.70 -2.35
C PHE A 24 3.33 -2.71 -2.77
N VAL A 25 2.97 -1.55 -3.34
CA VAL A 25 3.96 -0.53 -3.74
C VAL A 25 4.86 -0.14 -2.58
N GLU A 26 4.30 0.06 -1.38
CA GLU A 26 5.07 0.33 -0.16
C GLU A 26 6.14 -0.72 0.13
N PHE A 27 5.78 -2.01 0.10
CA PHE A 27 6.73 -3.09 0.40
C PHE A 27 7.85 -3.23 -0.64
N PHE A 28 7.62 -2.80 -1.87
CA PHE A 28 8.57 -2.92 -2.98
C PHE A 28 9.34 -1.62 -3.26
N GLN A 29 9.27 -0.62 -2.37
CA GLN A 29 10.17 0.54 -2.41
C GLN A 29 11.58 0.09 -2.02
N MET A 30 12.38 -0.34 -3.00
CA MET A 30 13.78 -0.69 -2.79
C MET A 30 14.62 0.58 -2.65
N PRO A 31 15.38 0.75 -1.54
CA PRO A 31 16.33 1.84 -1.44
C PRO A 31 17.46 1.65 -2.45
N ASN A 32 17.96 2.74 -3.02
CA ASN A 32 19.11 2.69 -3.90
C ASN A 32 20.37 2.82 -3.04
N TYR A 33 21.01 1.70 -2.72
CA TYR A 33 22.13 1.65 -1.77
C TYR A 33 23.48 2.04 -2.37
N VAL A 34 23.53 2.35 -3.67
CA VAL A 34 24.77 2.66 -4.39
C VAL A 34 24.70 4.10 -4.87
N GLU A 35 25.56 4.94 -4.32
CA GLU A 35 25.68 6.34 -4.71
C GLU A 35 27.07 6.57 -5.33
N TYR A 36 27.10 7.24 -6.48
CA TYR A 36 28.35 7.57 -7.15
C TYR A 36 28.93 8.86 -6.57
N ASN A 37 30.16 8.80 -6.08
CA ASN A 37 30.86 9.96 -5.57
C ASN A 37 31.76 10.57 -6.67
N PRO A 38 31.42 11.75 -7.20
CA PRO A 38 32.21 12.38 -8.27
C PRO A 38 33.56 12.91 -7.79
N GLU A 39 33.75 13.12 -6.48
CA GLU A 39 35.00 13.66 -5.91
C GLU A 39 36.11 12.61 -5.89
N PHE A 40 35.77 11.34 -5.67
CA PHE A 40 36.72 10.22 -5.60
C PHE A 40 36.56 9.22 -6.75
N GLN A 41 35.62 9.46 -7.67
CA GLN A 41 35.28 8.56 -8.79
C GLN A 41 34.98 7.12 -8.35
N ASP A 42 34.37 6.95 -7.18
CA ASP A 42 34.06 5.66 -6.60
C ASP A 42 32.56 5.48 -6.33
N TYR A 43 32.16 4.22 -6.14
CA TYR A 43 30.80 3.86 -5.74
C TYR A 43 30.79 3.57 -4.25
N ARG A 44 29.99 4.34 -3.51
CA ARG A 44 29.82 4.13 -2.07
C ARG A 44 28.55 3.34 -1.82
N ILE A 45 28.67 2.26 -1.04
CA ILE A 45 27.51 1.50 -0.58
C ILE A 45 27.05 2.14 0.73
N ASP A 46 25.95 2.88 0.68
CA ASP A 46 25.35 3.42 1.89
C ASP A 46 24.46 2.34 2.54
N THR A 47 24.93 1.80 3.65
CA THR A 47 24.20 0.78 4.45
C THR A 47 23.43 1.42 5.60
N ASN A 48 23.19 2.74 5.54
CA ASN A 48 22.43 3.42 6.57
C ASN A 48 20.99 2.86 6.65
N ARG A 49 20.72 2.13 7.74
CA ARG A 49 19.43 1.47 8.00
C ARG A 49 18.28 2.47 8.18
N ALA A 50 18.58 3.76 8.34
CA ALA A 50 17.60 4.84 8.44
C ALA A 50 16.87 5.16 7.12
N ASP A 51 17.41 4.75 5.96
CA ASP A 51 16.78 5.01 4.65
C ASP A 51 15.71 3.98 4.25
N VAL A 52 15.51 2.94 5.08
CA VAL A 52 14.32 2.08 4.94
C VAL A 52 13.10 2.92 5.32
N ARG A 53 12.46 3.53 4.32
CA ARG A 53 11.24 4.31 4.50
C ARG A 53 10.06 3.37 4.72
N GLU A 54 9.94 2.87 5.94
CA GLU A 54 8.74 2.14 6.37
C GLU A 54 7.63 3.15 6.71
N HIS A 55 6.39 2.80 6.39
CA HIS A 55 5.19 3.58 6.70
C HIS A 55 5.07 4.92 5.96
N THR A 56 5.43 4.96 4.68
CA THR A 56 5.10 6.12 3.84
C THR A 56 3.58 6.33 3.76
N TRP A 57 3.19 7.53 3.34
CA TRP A 57 1.78 7.86 3.12
C TRP A 57 1.07 6.89 2.17
N ILE A 58 1.80 6.28 1.22
CA ILE A 58 1.27 5.27 0.28
C ILE A 58 0.83 4.03 1.06
N GLY A 59 1.70 3.47 1.89
CA GLY A 59 1.36 2.33 2.75
C GLY A 59 0.21 2.62 3.72
N ARG A 60 0.19 3.83 4.32
CA ARG A 60 -0.86 4.24 5.28
C ARG A 60 -2.23 4.37 4.61
N VAL A 61 -2.29 5.04 3.46
CA VAL A 61 -3.53 5.16 2.68
C VAL A 61 -3.95 3.79 2.14
N GLY A 62 -2.99 2.98 1.69
CA GLY A 62 -3.25 1.61 1.23
C GLY A 62 -3.90 0.75 2.31
N GLY A 63 -3.32 0.72 3.51
CA GLY A 63 -3.88 -0.02 4.64
C GLY A 63 -5.28 0.48 5.04
N LEU A 64 -5.50 1.79 5.02
CA LEU A 64 -6.82 2.37 5.28
C LEU A 64 -7.86 1.92 4.24
N CYS A 65 -7.55 2.02 2.95
CA CYS A 65 -8.41 1.55 1.87
C CYS A 65 -8.73 0.06 1.99
N LEU A 66 -7.74 -0.75 2.36
CA LEU A 66 -7.90 -2.19 2.53
C LEU A 66 -8.82 -2.52 3.72
N SER A 67 -8.66 -1.82 4.83
CA SER A 67 -9.53 -1.96 6.02
C SER A 67 -10.97 -1.53 5.75
N LEU A 68 -11.17 -0.43 5.02
CA LEU A 68 -12.50 0.03 4.60
C LEU A 68 -13.13 -0.96 3.62
N GLY A 69 -12.35 -1.46 2.66
CA GLY A 69 -12.81 -2.46 1.70
C GLY A 69 -13.34 -3.71 2.40
N PHE A 70 -12.58 -4.21 3.38
CA PHE A 70 -13.00 -5.32 4.23
C PHE A 70 -14.26 -5.00 5.04
N ALA A 71 -14.34 -3.82 5.67
CA ALA A 71 -15.50 -3.42 6.46
C ALA A 71 -16.79 -3.36 5.61
N LEU A 72 -16.71 -2.84 4.38
CA LEU A 72 -17.85 -2.80 3.47
C LEU A 72 -18.30 -4.21 3.04
N LEU A 73 -17.35 -5.10 2.75
CA LEU A 73 -17.65 -6.50 2.43
C LEU A 73 -18.29 -7.22 3.62
N PHE A 74 -17.79 -6.97 4.83
CA PHE A 74 -18.36 -7.51 6.06
C PHE A 74 -19.82 -7.08 6.24
N VAL A 75 -20.11 -5.79 6.11
CA VAL A 75 -21.49 -5.27 6.19
C VAL A 75 -22.38 -5.86 5.09
N ALA A 76 -21.87 -5.97 3.86
CA ALA A 76 -22.61 -6.55 2.75
C ALA A 76 -23.02 -8.00 2.99
N THR A 77 -22.20 -8.79 3.71
CA THR A 77 -22.53 -10.17 4.09
C THR A 77 -23.80 -10.27 4.93
N PHE A 78 -24.09 -9.29 5.78
CA PHE A 78 -25.32 -9.28 6.59
C PHE A 78 -26.54 -8.71 5.85
N LEU A 79 -26.35 -8.10 4.67
CA LEU A 79 -27.41 -7.46 3.88
C LEU A 79 -28.00 -8.36 2.79
N GLY A 80 -27.43 -9.55 2.54
CA GLY A 80 -27.93 -10.53 1.57
C GLY A 80 -27.19 -10.53 0.24
#